data_AF-A0A1M6WRD1-F1
#
_entry.id   AF-A0A1M6WRD1-F1
#
_cell.length_a   1.000
_cell.length_b   1.000
_cell.length_c   1.000
_cell.angle_alpha   90.00
_cell.angle_beta   90.00
_cell.angle_gamma   90.00
#
_symmetry.space_group_name_H-M   'P 1'
#
loop_
_entity.id
_entity.type
_entity.pdbx_description
1 polymer ?
#
loop_
_entity_poly.entity_id
_entity_poly.type
_entity_poly.pdbx_seq_one_letter_code
_entity_poly.pdbx_strand_id
1 'polypeptide(L)'
;MEIIAIVISLASLIVSIRAIRVSKDIAKMQLEYEEKAEKRREEKERLAEQKRNQDKRQEELDWKEAERRAHASPFPIFEGTMKDRIEEEYRTIRSERILRRKV
;
A
#
# COMPACT_ATOMS: atom_id res chain seq x y z
N MET A 1 -58.54 -31.42 11.41
CA MET A 1 -57.86 -30.10 11.47
C MET A 1 -56.58 -30.13 12.33
N GLU A 2 -56.53 -30.90 13.41
CA GLU A 2 -55.37 -30.95 14.33
C GLU A 2 -54.08 -31.49 13.70
N ILE A 3 -54.16 -32.54 12.87
CA ILE A 3 -52.99 -33.12 12.19
C ILE A 3 -52.30 -32.11 11.25
N ILE A 4 -53.10 -31.30 10.55
CA ILE A 4 -52.58 -30.27 9.63
C ILE A 4 -51.83 -29.18 10.41
N ALA A 5 -52.37 -28.77 11.57
CA ALA A 5 -51.71 -27.80 12.45
C ALA A 5 -50.39 -28.32 13.03
N ILE A 6 -50.33 -29.61 13.39
CA ILE A 6 -49.10 -30.26 13.85
C ILE A 6 -48.03 -30.28 12.75
N VAL A 7 -48.41 -30.61 11.51
CA VAL A 7 -47.48 -30.64 10.36
C VAL A 7 -46.95 -29.25 10.03
N ILE A 8 -47.81 -28.22 10.04
CA ILE A 8 -47.40 -26.82 9.81
C ILE A 8 -46.44 -26.34 10.92
N SER A 9 -46.70 -26.72 12.17
CA SER A 9 -45.85 -26.37 13.31
C SER A 9 -44.47 -27.03 13.20
N LEU A 10 -44.41 -28.30 12.79
CA LEU A 10 -43.15 -29.01 12.56
C LEU A 10 -42.35 -28.40 11.40
N ALA A 11 -43.01 -28.07 10.28
CA ALA A 11 -42.36 -27.42 9.14
C ALA A 11 -41.76 -26.06 9.53
N SER A 12 -42.50 -25.27 10.31
CA SER A 12 -42.05 -23.96 10.80
C SER A 12 -40.84 -24.08 11.71
N LEU A 13 -40.80 -25.10 12.58
CA LEU A 13 -39.66 -25.40 13.44
C LEU A 13 -38.40 -25.76 12.63
N ILE A 14 -38.54 -26.60 11.60
CA ILE A 14 -37.42 -27.01 10.72
C ILE A 14 -36.86 -25.79 9.97
N VAL A 15 -37.73 -24.93 9.42
CA VAL A 15 -37.31 -23.70 8.73
C VAL A 15 -36.58 -22.77 9.68
N SER A 16 -37.06 -22.62 10.92
CA SER A 16 -36.44 -21.76 11.94
C SER A 16 -35.04 -22.25 12.32
N ILE A 17 -34.86 -23.56 12.52
CA ILE A 17 -33.55 -24.17 12.80
C ILE A 17 -32.59 -23.96 11.63
N ARG A 18 -33.08 -24.11 10.39
CA ARG A 18 -32.27 -23.93 9.18
C ARG A 18 -31.87 -22.47 8.97
N ALA A 19 -32.76 -21.53 9.25
CA ALA A 19 -32.48 -20.10 9.21
C ALA A 19 -31.36 -19.72 10.19
N ILE A 20 -31.40 -20.22 11.42
CA ILE A 20 -30.35 -19.95 12.42
C ILE A 20 -28.98 -20.45 11.95
N ARG A 21 -28.91 -21.64 11.31
CA ARG A 21 -27.65 -22.17 10.77
C ARG A 21 -27.13 -21.31 9.61
N VAL A 22 -27.99 -20.97 8.66
CA VAL A 22 -27.62 -20.13 7.51
C VAL A 22 -27.12 -18.76 7.98
N SER A 23 -27.78 -18.13 8.96
CA SER A 23 -27.33 -16.86 9.52
C SER A 23 -25.96 -16.96 10.18
N LYS A 24 -25.65 -18.07 10.88
CA LYS A 24 -24.31 -18.30 11.44
C LYS A 24 -23.25 -18.50 10.35
N ASP A 25 -23.58 -19.21 9.27
CA ASP A 25 -22.65 -19.43 8.17
C ASP A 25 -22.38 -18.14 7.39
N ILE A 26 -23.40 -17.30 7.18
CA ILE A 26 -23.26 -15.97 6.59
C ILE A 26 -22.37 -15.07 7.46
N ALA A 27 -22.59 -15.06 8.78
CA ALA A 27 -21.77 -14.28 9.71
C ALA A 27 -20.30 -14.72 9.70
N LYS A 28 -20.03 -16.03 9.63
CA LYS A 28 -18.67 -16.55 9.47
C LYS A 28 -18.03 -16.10 8.15
N MET A 29 -18.77 -16.20 7.04
CA MET A 29 -18.26 -15.74 5.75
C MET A 29 -17.95 -14.23 5.77
N GLN A 30 -18.81 -13.41 6.38
CA GLN A 30 -18.56 -11.96 6.51
C GLN A 30 -17.27 -11.68 7.29
N LEU A 31 -17.06 -12.36 8.42
CA LEU A 31 -15.81 -12.25 9.20
C LEU A 31 -14.58 -12.66 8.38
N GLU A 32 -14.64 -13.76 7.65
CA GLU A 32 -13.52 -14.19 6.78
C GLU A 32 -13.25 -13.19 5.64
N TYR A 33 -14.30 -12.56 5.10
CA TYR A 33 -14.15 -11.52 4.08
C TYR A 33 -13.50 -10.26 4.65
N GLU A 34 -13.89 -9.84 5.86
CA GLU A 34 -13.31 -8.71 6.56
C GLU A 34 -11.83 -8.97 6.89
N GLU A 35 -11.49 -10.13 7.44
CA GLU A 35 -10.11 -10.52 7.74
C GLU A 35 -9.24 -10.56 6.47
N LYS A 36 -9.77 -11.08 5.36
CA LYS A 36 -9.07 -11.06 4.06
C LYS A 36 -8.96 -9.65 3.48
N ALA A 37 -9.90 -8.75 3.77
CA ALA A 37 -9.82 -7.36 3.35
C ALA A 37 -8.77 -6.60 4.17
N GLU A 38 -8.70 -6.84 5.47
CA GLU A 38 -7.71 -6.27 6.38
C GLU A 38 -6.29 -6.72 6.02
N LYS A 39 -6.06 -8.02 5.83
CA LYS A 39 -4.75 -8.54 5.37
C LYS A 39 -4.30 -7.91 4.05
N ARG A 40 -5.22 -7.71 3.10
CA ARG A 40 -4.92 -7.02 1.84
C ARG A 40 -4.61 -5.53 2.03
N ARG A 41 -5.16 -4.88 3.04
CA ARG A 41 -4.82 -3.48 3.39
C ARG A 41 -3.43 -3.41 4.01
N GLU A 42 -3.14 -4.27 4.98
CA GLU A 42 -1.82 -4.36 5.62
C GLU A 42 -0.71 -4.66 4.60
N GLU A 43 -0.94 -5.61 3.69
CA GLU A 43 0.03 -5.94 2.64
C GLU A 43 0.30 -4.75 1.71
N LYS A 44 -0.76 -4.03 1.30
CA LYS A 44 -0.62 -2.80 0.50
C LYS A 44 0.14 -1.71 1.27
N GLU A 45 -0.12 -1.56 2.56
CA GLU A 45 0.57 -0.58 3.40
C GLU A 45 2.05 -0.92 3.53
N ARG A 46 2.39 -2.19 3.78
CA ARG A 46 3.78 -2.67 3.81
C ARG A 46 4.50 -2.45 2.49
N LEU A 47 3.86 -2.72 1.35
CA LEU A 47 4.43 -2.46 0.03
C LEU A 47 4.63 -0.96 -0.21
N ALA A 48 3.68 -0.12 0.20
CA ALA A 48 3.81 1.33 0.10
C ALA A 48 4.92 1.88 1.00
N GLU A 49 5.10 1.32 2.19
CA GLU A 49 6.19 1.65 3.10
C GLU A 49 7.56 1.22 2.55
N GLN A 50 7.67 0.01 2.02
CA GLN A 50 8.89 -0.47 1.35
C GLN A 50 9.28 0.45 0.19
N LYS A 51 8.30 0.83 -0.65
CA LYS A 51 8.54 1.76 -1.76
C LYS A 51 9.01 3.13 -1.27
N ARG A 52 8.37 3.68 -0.22
CA ARG A 52 8.80 4.94 0.41
C ARG A 52 10.23 4.87 0.95
N ASN A 53 10.60 3.76 1.58
CA ASN A 53 11.96 3.56 2.10
C ASN A 53 13.00 3.42 0.98
N GLN A 54 12.64 2.74 -0.12
CA GLN A 54 13.50 2.68 -1.31
C GLN A 54 13.69 4.06 -1.95
N ASP A 55 12.62 4.83 -2.12
CA ASP A 55 12.69 6.17 -2.70
C ASP A 55 13.54 7.12 -1.83
N LYS A 56 13.42 7.04 -0.49
CA LYS A 56 14.29 7.79 0.44
C LYS A 56 15.76 7.42 0.30
N ARG A 57 16.10 6.13 0.30
CA ARG A 57 17.49 5.67 0.11
C ARG A 57 18.05 6.15 -1.22
N GLN A 58 17.24 6.10 -2.27
CA GLN A 58 17.66 6.58 -3.58
C GLN A 58 17.88 8.09 -3.58
N GLU A 59 17.02 8.86 -2.93
CA GLU A 59 17.21 10.30 -2.76
C GLU A 59 18.51 10.64 -2.00
N GLU A 60 18.83 9.92 -0.93
CA GLU A 60 20.11 10.08 -0.22
C GLU A 60 21.33 9.79 -1.12
N LEU A 61 21.25 8.75 -1.96
CA LEU A 61 22.31 8.44 -2.92
C LEU A 61 22.45 9.53 -3.98
N ASP A 62 21.33 10.05 -4.48
CA ASP A 62 21.32 11.12 -5.48
C ASP A 62 21.92 12.41 -4.90
N TRP A 63 21.65 12.74 -3.63
CA TRP A 63 22.28 13.87 -2.93
C TRP A 63 23.80 13.69 -2.77
N LYS A 64 24.25 12.49 -2.37
CA LYS A 64 25.69 12.20 -2.27
C LYS A 64 26.39 12.27 -3.62
N GLU A 65 25.72 11.81 -4.69
CA GLU A 65 26.25 11.92 -6.03
C GLU A 65 26.32 13.38 -6.51
N ALA A 66 25.28 14.17 -6.23
CA ALA A 66 25.26 15.59 -6.54
C ALA A 66 26.40 16.36 -5.85
N GLU A 67 26.64 16.06 -4.57
CA GLU A 67 27.77 16.61 -3.82
C GLU A 67 29.11 16.25 -4.48
N ARG A 68 29.32 14.97 -4.79
CA ARG A 68 30.55 14.52 -5.49
C ARG A 68 30.75 15.22 -6.83
N ARG A 69 29.71 15.37 -7.66
CA ARG A 69 29.79 16.05 -8.96
C ARG A 69 30.07 17.54 -8.82
N ALA A 70 29.40 18.21 -7.88
CA ALA A 70 29.62 19.63 -7.61
C ALA A 70 31.07 19.89 -7.17
N HIS A 71 31.64 19.02 -6.33
CA HIS A 71 33.04 19.08 -5.90
C HIS A 71 34.05 18.71 -6.99
N ALA A 72 33.71 17.77 -7.88
CA ALA A 72 34.56 17.37 -8.99
C ALA A 72 34.49 18.32 -10.20
N SER A 73 33.58 19.31 -10.16
CA SER A 73 33.36 20.24 -11.25
C SER A 73 34.61 21.09 -11.51
N PRO A 74 35.08 21.20 -12.76
CA PRO A 74 36.27 21.99 -13.10
C PRO A 74 36.00 23.51 -13.07
N PHE A 75 34.74 23.92 -12.89
CA PHE A 75 34.37 25.34 -12.86
C PHE A 75 34.67 25.95 -11.48
N PRO A 76 35.24 27.16 -11.41
CA PRO A 76 35.48 27.84 -10.14
C PRO A 76 34.18 28.01 -9.36
N ILE A 77 34.25 27.78 -8.05
CA ILE A 77 33.13 27.97 -7.12
C ILE A 77 33.37 29.30 -6.42
N PHE A 78 32.39 30.21 -6.51
CA PHE A 78 32.42 31.43 -5.72
C PHE A 78 32.01 31.12 -4.28
N GLU A 79 32.64 31.77 -3.31
CA GLU A 79 32.37 31.57 -1.89
C GLU A 79 30.86 31.71 -1.61
N GLY A 80 30.25 30.69 -1.00
CA GLY A 80 28.80 30.64 -0.74
C GLY A 80 27.92 30.00 -1.84
N THR A 81 28.41 29.79 -3.07
CA THR A 81 27.61 29.25 -4.20
C THR A 81 27.62 27.72 -4.30
N MET A 82 28.39 27.04 -3.44
CA MET A 82 28.53 25.58 -3.50
C MET A 82 27.20 24.85 -3.31
N LYS A 83 26.37 25.35 -2.39
CA LYS A 83 25.06 24.77 -2.09
C LYS A 83 24.14 24.81 -3.32
N ASP A 84 24.14 25.92 -4.04
CA ASP A 84 23.32 26.10 -5.25
C ASP A 84 23.75 25.13 -6.36
N ARG A 85 25.07 24.92 -6.51
CA ARG A 85 25.62 23.95 -7.46
C ARG A 85 25.24 22.51 -7.12
N ILE A 86 25.33 22.12 -5.84
CA ILE A 86 24.89 20.79 -5.39
C ILE A 86 23.40 20.59 -5.69
N GLU A 87 22.57 21.63 -5.47
CA GLU A 87 21.14 21.54 -5.75
C GLU A 87 20.85 21.41 -7.26
N GLU A 88 21.61 22.10 -8.11
CA GLU A 88 21.49 22.01 -9.57
C GLU A 88 21.89 20.62 -10.10
N GLU A 89 22.99 20.06 -9.61
CA GLU A 89 23.41 18.68 -9.90
C GLU A 89 22.37 17.66 -9.43
N TYR A 90 21.81 17.86 -8.24
CA TYR A 90 20.73 16.99 -7.71
C TYR A 90 19.49 17.02 -8.61
N ARG A 91 19.07 18.21 -9.07
CA ARG A 91 17.96 18.34 -10.03
C ARG A 91 18.25 17.61 -11.33
N THR A 92 19.47 17.70 -11.84
CA THR A 92 19.89 17.02 -13.07
C THR A 92 19.84 15.49 -12.91
N ILE A 93 20.47 14.95 -11.87
CA ILE A 93 20.46 13.51 -11.55
C ILE A 93 19.04 12.98 -11.38
N ARG A 94 18.20 13.71 -10.63
CA ARG A 94 16.79 13.35 -10.43
C ARG A 94 16.03 13.32 -11.76
N SER A 95 16.28 14.27 -12.64
CA SER A 95 15.64 14.36 -13.96
C SER A 95 16.05 13.19 -14.86
N GLU A 96 17.34 12.88 -14.94
CA GLU A 96 17.87 11.73 -15.69
C GLU A 96 17.25 10.42 -15.22
N ARG A 97 17.12 10.24 -13.90
CA ARG A 97 16.50 9.05 -13.31
C ARG A 97 15.03 8.91 -13.69
N ILE A 98 14.27 10.00 -13.67
CA ILE A 98 12.85 10.00 -14.09
C ILE A 98 12.73 9.64 -15.57
N LEU A 99 13.62 10.17 -16.41
CA LEU A 99 13.67 9.86 -17.84
C LEU A 99 14.02 8.40 -18.10
N ARG A 100 15.02 7.84 -17.39
CA ARG A 100 15.41 6.43 -17.49
C ARG A 100 14.33 5.45 -17.02
N ARG A 101 13.44 5.84 -16.10
CA ARG A 101 12.29 5.02 -15.69
C ARG A 101 11.14 5.02 -16.71
N LYS A 102 11.12 5.93 -17.68
CA LYS A 102 10.08 6.05 -18.71
C LYS A 102 10.40 5.28 -20.01
N VAL A 103 11.64 4.86 -20.21
CA VAL A 103 12.09 4.02 -21.32
C VAL A 103 12.09 2.56 -20.87
#